data_AF-A0A853JQG5-F1
#
_entry.id   AF-A0A853JQG5-F1
#
_cell.length_a   1.000
_cell.length_b   1.000
_cell.length_c   1.000
_cell.angle_alpha   90.00
_cell.angle_beta   90.00
_cell.angle_gamma   90.00
#
_symmetry.space_group_name_H-M   'P 1'
#
loop_
_entity.id
_entity.type
_entity.pdbx_description
1 polymer ?
#
loop_
_entity_poly.entity_id
_entity_poly.type
_entity_poly.pdbx_seq_one_letter_code
_entity_poly.pdbx_strand_id
1 'polypeptide(L)'
;MFFSVTLAKNPKSLILKNKLLYLTTICLSGGLLYSTYNYTYVKAIESLPLAITSLFNFSNAVVLVLLMRLFFKEKITVKKVICCLISLVGILFVLEIFSGGDGDITTIGIFWGVSVTVSLAFAYTIDYFHIQKEIPFYVVQTYTCLGAIIVYSFNYSVWDLFKELGSITIQHGAVLWLVLLLYFVNVAISYGATTASYNFIDASYTSMTYVLEPTVAATAGFLLYAQRLSAVQIIGMVISVSAIVYMQYIESKGEG
;
A
#
# COMPACT_ATOMS: atom_id res chain seq x y z
N MET A 1 5.09 -17.11 3.80
CA MET A 1 4.49 -17.71 2.58
C MET A 1 5.39 -17.53 1.36
N PHE A 2 5.78 -16.30 0.99
CA PHE A 2 6.63 -16.07 -0.19
C PHE A 2 8.01 -16.73 -0.11
N PHE A 3 8.66 -16.74 1.05
CA PHE A 3 9.92 -17.47 1.25
C PHE A 3 9.77 -18.98 1.00
N SER A 4 8.71 -19.59 1.53
CA SER A 4 8.39 -21.01 1.34
C SER A 4 8.04 -21.34 -0.12
N VAL A 5 7.30 -20.47 -0.79
CA VAL A 5 6.97 -20.60 -2.23
C VAL A 5 8.21 -20.40 -3.11
N THR A 6 9.10 -19.48 -2.75
CA THR A 6 10.37 -19.23 -3.44
C THR A 6 11.28 -20.46 -3.35
N LEU A 7 11.37 -21.06 -2.16
CA LEU A 7 12.13 -22.28 -1.91
C LEU A 7 11.55 -23.48 -2.67
N ALA A 8 10.22 -23.60 -2.74
CA ALA A 8 9.53 -24.72 -3.38
C ALA A 8 9.49 -24.62 -4.92
N LYS A 9 9.36 -23.41 -5.50
CA LYS A 9 9.26 -23.25 -6.96
C LYS A 9 10.60 -23.11 -7.67
N ASN A 10 11.64 -22.51 -7.07
CA ASN A 10 12.94 -22.35 -7.74
C ASN A 10 14.10 -22.01 -6.76
N PRO A 11 14.74 -23.01 -6.13
CA PRO A 11 15.87 -22.78 -5.22
C PRO A 11 17.11 -22.18 -5.93
N LYS A 12 17.23 -22.33 -7.27
CA LYS A 12 18.30 -21.71 -8.08
C LYS A 12 18.11 -20.22 -8.37
N SER A 13 16.92 -19.64 -8.13
CA SER A 13 16.69 -18.20 -8.28
C SER A 13 17.33 -17.36 -7.15
N LEU A 14 17.68 -18.00 -6.03
CA LEU A 14 18.39 -17.39 -4.90
C LEU A 14 19.88 -17.12 -5.19
N ILE A 15 20.43 -17.68 -6.28
CA ILE A 15 21.85 -17.56 -6.65
C ILE A 15 21.94 -17.01 -8.08
N LEU A 16 21.74 -15.71 -8.26
CA LEU A 16 22.16 -15.03 -9.48
C LEU A 16 23.27 -14.02 -9.15
N LYS A 17 24.50 -14.36 -9.54
CA LYS A 17 25.73 -13.58 -9.27
C LYS A 17 25.66 -12.14 -9.79
N ASN A 18 24.94 -11.88 -10.89
CA ASN A 18 24.65 -10.53 -11.41
C ASN A 18 23.35 -9.90 -10.87
N LYS A 19 22.49 -10.68 -10.18
CA LYS A 19 21.31 -10.15 -9.46
C LYS A 19 21.60 -9.86 -7.98
N LEU A 20 22.77 -10.19 -7.43
CA LEU A 20 23.09 -9.93 -6.02
C LEU A 20 22.96 -8.44 -5.64
N LEU A 21 23.38 -7.52 -6.52
CA LEU A 21 23.20 -6.08 -6.34
C LEU A 21 21.71 -5.66 -6.33
N TYR A 22 20.91 -6.29 -7.18
CA TYR A 22 19.46 -6.08 -7.19
C TYR A 22 18.80 -6.67 -5.94
N LEU A 23 19.28 -7.82 -5.47
CA LEU A 23 18.77 -8.45 -4.26
C LEU A 23 19.14 -7.65 -2.99
N THR A 24 20.33 -7.06 -2.93
CA THR A 24 20.72 -6.18 -1.82
C THR A 24 19.96 -4.86 -1.87
N THR A 25 19.70 -4.29 -3.04
CA THR A 25 18.88 -3.08 -3.17
C THR A 25 17.41 -3.32 -2.84
N ILE A 26 16.85 -4.49 -3.20
CA ILE A 26 15.51 -4.91 -2.74
C ILE A 26 15.50 -5.04 -1.21
N CYS A 27 16.47 -5.73 -0.63
CA CYS A 27 16.58 -5.90 0.82
C CYS A 27 16.71 -4.56 1.55
N LEU A 28 17.51 -3.64 1.01
CA LEU A 28 17.64 -2.27 1.53
C LEU A 28 16.34 -1.48 1.37
N SER A 29 15.63 -1.62 0.26
CA SER A 29 14.34 -0.96 0.05
C SER A 29 13.26 -1.48 1.00
N GLY A 30 13.22 -2.79 1.26
CA GLY A 30 12.33 -3.39 2.26
C GLY A 30 12.70 -3.02 3.68
N GLY A 31 14.00 -3.02 3.98
CA GLY A 31 14.50 -2.60 5.28
C GLY A 31 14.22 -1.13 5.57
N LEU A 32 14.53 -0.24 4.65
CA LEU A 32 14.38 1.21 4.85
C LEU A 32 12.97 1.68 4.52
N LEU A 33 12.53 1.59 3.28
CA LEU A 33 11.30 2.26 2.83
C LEU A 33 10.04 1.63 3.44
N TYR A 34 9.93 0.30 3.43
CA TYR A 34 8.77 -0.38 4.00
C TYR A 34 8.72 -0.30 5.52
N SER A 35 9.86 -0.40 6.22
CA SER A 35 9.88 -0.23 7.68
C SER A 35 9.61 1.22 8.08
N THR A 36 10.16 2.20 7.35
CA THR A 36 9.84 3.63 7.55
C THR A 36 8.36 3.90 7.27
N TYR A 37 7.79 3.34 6.20
CA TYR A 37 6.36 3.43 5.93
C TYR A 37 5.52 2.91 7.11
N ASN A 38 5.78 1.69 7.59
CA ASN A 38 5.02 1.12 8.70
C ASN A 38 5.19 1.94 9.98
N TYR A 39 6.41 2.39 10.30
CA TYR A 39 6.67 3.23 11.47
C TYR A 39 5.95 4.58 11.40
N THR A 40 6.08 5.28 10.28
CA THR A 40 5.44 6.58 10.05
C THR A 40 3.92 6.45 10.01
N TYR A 41 3.38 5.34 9.52
CA TYR A 41 1.95 5.05 9.50
C TYR A 41 1.38 4.86 10.91
N VAL A 42 2.07 4.11 11.77
CA VAL A 42 1.68 3.97 13.19
C VAL A 42 1.70 5.34 13.88
N LYS A 43 2.75 6.15 13.67
CA LYS A 43 2.82 7.52 14.21
C LYS A 43 1.76 8.46 13.65
N ALA A 44 1.35 8.29 12.40
CA ALA A 44 0.26 9.04 11.81
C ALA A 44 -1.07 8.68 12.47
N ILE A 45 -1.37 7.39 12.69
CA ILE A 45 -2.60 6.95 13.38
C ILE A 45 -2.65 7.47 14.83
N GLU A 46 -1.51 7.53 15.52
CA GLU A 46 -1.43 8.10 16.88
C GLU A 46 -1.70 9.62 16.91
N SER A 47 -1.45 10.33 15.81
CA SER A 47 -1.45 11.80 15.75
C SER A 47 -2.58 12.42 14.92
N LEU A 48 -3.29 11.61 14.13
CA LEU A 48 -4.34 12.03 13.20
C LEU A 48 -5.53 11.05 13.25
N PRO A 49 -6.75 11.55 12.98
CA PRO A 49 -7.90 10.70 12.71
C PRO A 49 -7.61 9.66 11.61
N LEU A 50 -8.15 8.45 11.79
CA LEU A 50 -7.92 7.34 10.87
C LEU A 50 -8.28 7.70 9.41
N ALA A 51 -9.39 8.40 9.20
CA ALA A 51 -9.83 8.85 7.87
C ALA A 51 -8.80 9.76 7.19
N ILE A 52 -8.18 10.69 7.94
CA ILE A 52 -7.14 11.59 7.42
C ILE A 52 -5.85 10.81 7.13
N THR A 53 -5.47 9.88 8.02
CA THR A 53 -4.29 9.03 7.80
C THR A 53 -4.45 8.13 6.56
N SER A 54 -5.63 7.56 6.35
CA SER A 54 -5.94 6.79 5.14
C SER A 54 -5.90 7.64 3.88
N LEU A 55 -6.36 8.91 3.94
CA LEU A 55 -6.24 9.83 2.81
C LEU A 55 -4.77 10.05 2.41
N PHE A 56 -3.87 10.28 3.37
CA PHE A 56 -2.44 10.38 3.08
C PHE A 56 -1.91 9.11 2.44
N ASN A 57 -2.33 7.94 2.93
CA ASN A 57 -1.97 6.67 2.32
C ASN A 57 -2.40 6.58 0.84
N PHE A 58 -3.65 6.92 0.51
CA PHE A 58 -4.14 6.90 -0.89
C PHE A 58 -3.56 8.01 -1.77
N SER A 59 -3.08 9.10 -1.16
CA SER A 59 -2.36 10.16 -1.86
C SER A 59 -1.02 9.70 -2.42
N ASN A 60 -0.55 8.49 -2.02
CA ASN A 60 0.64 7.86 -2.59
C ASN A 60 0.53 7.73 -4.12
N ALA A 61 -0.68 7.57 -4.68
CA ALA A 61 -0.91 7.40 -6.11
C ALA A 61 -0.48 8.63 -6.90
N VAL A 62 -0.73 9.84 -6.38
CA VAL A 62 -0.27 11.09 -7.02
C VAL A 62 1.24 11.15 -7.04
N VAL A 63 1.88 10.87 -5.90
CA VAL A 63 3.34 10.91 -5.79
C VAL A 63 3.97 9.82 -6.66
N LEU A 64 3.39 8.62 -6.69
CA LEU A 64 3.87 7.52 -7.50
C LEU A 64 3.83 7.85 -9.00
N VAL A 65 2.72 8.42 -9.49
CA VAL A 65 2.62 8.91 -10.87
C VAL A 65 3.74 9.92 -11.15
N LEU A 66 3.98 10.89 -10.26
CA LEU A 66 5.08 11.85 -10.45
C LEU A 66 6.45 11.18 -10.49
N LEU A 67 6.72 10.20 -9.62
CA LEU A 67 7.97 9.43 -9.60
C LEU A 67 8.15 8.59 -10.86
N MET A 68 7.09 7.97 -11.37
CA MET A 68 7.12 7.20 -12.62
C MET A 68 7.51 8.07 -13.81
N ARG A 69 6.99 9.30 -13.87
CA ARG A 69 7.42 10.27 -14.89
C ARG A 69 8.90 10.62 -14.76
N LEU A 70 9.39 10.83 -13.54
CA LEU A 70 10.76 11.26 -13.27
C LEU A 70 11.78 10.15 -13.59
N PHE A 71 11.56 8.94 -13.08
CA PHE A 71 12.52 7.83 -13.15
C PHE A 71 12.37 6.97 -14.40
N PHE A 72 11.14 6.72 -14.86
CA PHE A 72 10.85 5.81 -15.97
C PHE A 72 10.47 6.53 -17.25
N LYS A 73 10.37 7.86 -17.22
CA LYS A 73 9.95 8.69 -18.36
C LYS A 73 8.62 8.22 -18.97
N GLU A 74 7.74 7.65 -18.14
CA GLU A 74 6.40 7.27 -18.56
C GLU A 74 5.68 8.49 -19.14
N LYS A 75 4.93 8.29 -20.23
CA LYS A 75 4.13 9.34 -20.86
C LYS A 75 2.94 9.65 -19.98
N ILE A 76 3.17 10.50 -18.98
CA ILE A 76 2.11 10.96 -18.09
C ILE A 76 1.48 12.19 -18.72
N THR A 77 0.31 11.98 -19.29
CA THR A 77 -0.52 13.08 -19.79
C THR A 77 -1.09 13.87 -18.61
N VAL A 78 -1.25 15.18 -18.79
CA VAL A 78 -1.86 16.08 -17.79
C VAL A 78 -3.23 15.54 -17.33
N LYS A 79 -3.93 14.82 -18.21
CA LYS A 79 -5.18 14.12 -17.92
C LYS A 79 -5.05 13.09 -16.78
N LYS A 80 -3.96 12.31 -16.71
CA LYS A 80 -3.74 11.31 -15.64
C LYS A 80 -3.63 11.96 -14.27
N VAL A 81 -2.91 13.08 -14.18
CA VAL A 81 -2.77 13.85 -12.93
C VAL A 81 -4.11 14.44 -12.50
N ILE A 82 -4.86 15.04 -13.43
CA ILE A 82 -6.20 15.57 -13.15
C ILE A 82 -7.14 14.47 -12.65
N CYS A 83 -7.15 13.30 -13.30
CA CYS A 83 -7.99 12.18 -12.86
C CYS A 83 -7.60 11.68 -11.46
N CYS A 84 -6.31 11.68 -11.13
CA CYS A 84 -5.83 11.35 -9.78
C CYS A 84 -6.33 12.35 -8.73
N LEU A 85 -6.27 13.64 -9.03
CA LEU A 85 -6.75 14.67 -8.12
C LEU A 85 -8.27 14.55 -7.92
N ILE A 86 -9.03 14.28 -8.99
CA ILE A 86 -10.48 14.05 -8.90
C ILE A 86 -10.77 12.79 -8.08
N SER A 87 -10.01 11.70 -8.27
CA SER A 87 -10.23 10.47 -7.50
C SER A 87 -9.92 10.65 -6.02
N LEU A 88 -8.88 11.41 -5.66
CA LEU A 88 -8.62 11.81 -4.28
C LEU A 88 -9.75 12.65 -3.68
N VAL A 89 -10.30 13.60 -4.44
CA VAL A 89 -11.47 14.37 -3.99
C VAL A 89 -12.67 13.45 -3.77
N GLY A 90 -12.87 12.45 -4.63
CA GLY A 90 -13.86 11.40 -4.39
C GLY A 90 -13.63 10.67 -3.07
N ILE A 91 -12.39 10.24 -2.80
CA ILE A 91 -12.03 9.57 -1.53
C ILE A 91 -12.31 10.47 -0.33
N LEU A 92 -12.05 11.78 -0.41
CA LEU A 92 -12.34 12.71 0.70
C LEU A 92 -13.79 12.61 1.16
N PHE A 93 -14.72 12.49 0.19
CA PHE A 93 -16.14 12.32 0.46
C PHE A 93 -16.48 10.90 0.95
N VAL A 94 -15.85 9.86 0.40
CA VAL A 94 -16.05 8.46 0.86
C VAL A 94 -15.61 8.27 2.30
N LEU A 95 -14.48 8.88 2.69
CA LEU A 95 -13.95 8.80 4.05
C LEU A 95 -14.66 9.75 5.03
N GLU A 96 -15.63 10.54 4.56
CA GLU A 96 -16.41 11.50 5.35
C GLU A 96 -15.56 12.39 6.27
N ILE A 97 -14.42 12.86 5.76
CA ILE A 97 -13.45 13.61 6.57
C ILE A 97 -14.08 14.88 7.18
N PHE A 98 -15.13 15.41 6.55
CA PHE A 98 -15.88 16.58 7.01
C PHE A 98 -16.99 16.28 8.03
N SER A 99 -17.37 15.01 8.22
CA SER A 99 -18.42 14.61 9.18
C SER A 99 -17.86 14.03 10.48
N GLY A 100 -16.57 13.66 10.50
CA GLY A 100 -15.87 13.24 11.71
C GLY A 100 -15.50 14.45 12.57
N GLY A 101 -16.02 14.50 13.80
CA GLY A 101 -15.79 15.61 14.74
C GLY A 101 -14.32 15.87 15.04
N ASP A 102 -14.03 17.14 15.34
CA ASP A 102 -12.80 17.79 15.82
C ASP A 102 -11.67 16.86 16.31
N GLY A 103 -11.08 16.10 15.40
CA GLY A 103 -9.79 15.48 15.65
C GLY A 103 -8.73 16.53 15.41
N ASP A 104 -8.08 17.01 16.48
CA ASP A 104 -7.02 18.00 16.39
C ASP A 104 -5.98 17.59 15.33
N ILE A 105 -6.00 18.28 14.19
CA ILE A 105 -5.02 18.07 13.14
C ILE A 105 -3.72 18.70 13.64
N THR A 106 -2.82 17.84 14.11
CA THR A 106 -1.51 18.28 14.59
C THR A 106 -0.54 18.46 13.42
N THR A 107 0.29 19.50 13.46
CA THR A 107 1.36 19.72 12.47
C THR A 107 2.29 18.51 12.37
N ILE A 108 2.55 17.84 13.51
CA ILE A 108 3.35 16.62 13.56
C ILE A 108 2.65 15.45 12.85
N GLY A 109 1.33 15.35 12.97
CA GLY A 109 0.52 14.36 12.25
C GLY A 109 0.60 14.53 10.74
N ILE A 110 0.50 15.78 10.23
CA ILE A 110 0.66 16.08 8.80
C ILE A 110 2.05 15.66 8.32
N PHE A 111 3.10 15.95 9.10
CA PHE A 111 4.47 15.52 8.76
C PHE A 111 4.56 13.99 8.63
N TRP A 112 3.99 13.24 9.58
CA TRP A 112 3.93 11.79 9.50
C TRP A 112 3.10 11.29 8.30
N GLY A 113 1.95 11.90 8.01
CA GLY A 113 1.12 11.57 6.85
C GLY A 113 1.83 11.79 5.51
N VAL A 114 2.54 12.90 5.34
CA VAL A 114 3.36 13.14 4.15
C VAL A 114 4.49 12.10 4.06
N SER A 115 5.10 11.76 5.19
CA SER A 115 6.16 10.75 5.24
C SER A 115 5.65 9.37 4.79
N VAL A 116 4.46 8.96 5.24
CA VAL A 116 3.76 7.75 4.78
C VAL A 116 3.61 7.75 3.26
N THR A 117 3.07 8.85 2.72
CA THR A 117 2.79 9.03 1.30
C THR A 117 4.06 8.85 0.46
N VAL A 118 5.14 9.51 0.88
CA VAL A 118 6.43 9.51 0.18
C VAL A 118 7.11 8.14 0.30
N SER A 119 7.23 7.59 1.50
CA SER A 119 7.88 6.29 1.72
C SER A 119 7.22 5.18 0.92
N LEU A 120 5.88 5.13 0.88
CA LEU A 120 5.16 4.12 0.12
C LEU A 120 5.30 4.29 -1.39
N ALA A 121 5.23 5.53 -1.89
CA ALA A 121 5.43 5.80 -3.31
C ALA A 121 6.84 5.43 -3.80
N PHE A 122 7.87 5.71 -2.99
CA PHE A 122 9.23 5.26 -3.30
C PHE A 122 9.35 3.74 -3.25
N ALA A 123 8.74 3.08 -2.26
CA ALA A 123 8.76 1.62 -2.15
C ALA A 123 8.16 0.96 -3.40
N TYR A 124 6.98 1.40 -3.83
CA TYR A 124 6.35 0.91 -5.06
C TYR A 124 7.13 1.25 -6.32
N THR A 125 7.81 2.39 -6.36
CA THR A 125 8.69 2.74 -7.48
C THR A 125 9.84 1.76 -7.63
N ILE A 126 10.46 1.38 -6.52
CA ILE A 126 11.54 0.41 -6.50
C ILE A 126 11.03 -0.99 -6.81
N ASP A 127 9.86 -1.40 -6.29
CA ASP A 127 9.28 -2.70 -6.63
C ASP A 127 9.03 -2.81 -8.14
N TYR A 128 8.41 -1.78 -8.73
CA TYR A 128 8.18 -1.71 -10.17
C TYR A 128 9.49 -1.81 -10.98
N PHE A 129 10.54 -1.08 -10.57
CA PHE A 129 11.87 -1.18 -11.20
C PHE A 129 12.38 -2.62 -11.29
N HIS A 130 12.24 -3.37 -10.19
CA HIS A 130 12.75 -4.73 -10.11
C HIS A 130 11.91 -5.70 -10.95
N ILE A 131 10.58 -5.54 -10.98
CA ILE A 131 9.71 -6.33 -11.84
C ILE A 131 10.05 -6.10 -13.32
N GLN A 132 10.27 -4.85 -13.74
CA GLN A 132 10.68 -4.50 -15.11
C GLN A 132 12.07 -5.04 -15.49
N LYS A 133 12.90 -5.45 -14.52
CA LYS A 133 14.19 -6.14 -14.73
C LYS A 133 14.04 -7.67 -14.70
N GLU A 134 12.85 -8.19 -14.96
CA GLU A 134 12.53 -9.62 -15.01
C GLU A 134 12.90 -10.34 -13.69
N ILE A 135 12.73 -9.64 -12.57
CA ILE A 135 12.80 -10.26 -11.24
C ILE A 135 11.39 -10.73 -10.87
N PRO A 136 11.19 -12.02 -10.55
CA PRO A 136 9.87 -12.50 -10.21
C PRO A 136 9.33 -11.81 -8.95
N PHE A 137 8.03 -11.46 -8.95
CA PHE A 137 7.39 -10.73 -7.84
C PHE A 137 7.56 -11.43 -6.47
N TYR A 138 7.53 -12.76 -6.44
CA TYR A 138 7.73 -13.53 -5.20
C TYR A 138 9.14 -13.37 -4.63
N VAL A 139 10.15 -13.15 -5.48
CA VAL A 139 11.52 -12.86 -5.05
C VAL A 139 11.56 -11.47 -4.44
N VAL A 140 11.03 -10.47 -5.15
CA VAL A 140 10.97 -9.08 -4.64
C VAL A 140 10.33 -9.05 -3.25
N GLN A 141 9.14 -9.65 -3.10
CA GLN A 141 8.45 -9.67 -1.81
C GLN A 141 9.22 -10.40 -0.72
N THR A 142 9.89 -11.51 -1.06
CA THR A 142 10.68 -12.28 -0.09
C THR A 142 11.85 -11.47 0.44
N TYR A 143 12.62 -10.82 -0.44
CA TYR A 143 13.77 -10.02 -0.04
C TYR A 143 13.36 -8.73 0.67
N THR A 144 12.23 -8.13 0.28
CA THR A 144 11.61 -7.01 1.00
C THR A 144 11.26 -7.40 2.43
N CYS A 145 10.60 -8.56 2.62
CA CYS A 145 10.30 -9.08 3.95
C CYS A 145 11.55 -9.40 4.78
N LEU A 146 12.60 -9.97 4.16
CA LEU A 146 13.87 -10.25 4.85
C LEU A 146 14.54 -8.96 5.32
N GLY A 147 14.57 -7.92 4.47
CA GLY A 147 15.09 -6.61 4.82
C GLY A 147 14.34 -5.98 5.99
N ALA A 148 13.01 -6.04 5.97
CA ALA A 148 12.18 -5.55 7.06
C ALA A 148 12.45 -6.31 8.37
N ILE A 149 12.55 -7.65 8.33
CA ILE A 149 12.87 -8.48 9.52
C ILE A 149 14.21 -8.06 10.12
N ILE A 150 15.23 -7.81 9.30
CA ILE A 150 16.56 -7.38 9.79
C ILE A 150 16.44 -6.06 10.54
N VAL A 151 15.78 -5.06 9.95
CA VAL A 151 15.63 -3.73 10.57
C VAL A 151 14.79 -3.80 11.85
N TYR A 152 13.70 -4.55 11.86
CA TYR A 152 12.88 -4.73 13.06
C TYR A 152 13.61 -5.48 14.16
N SER A 153 14.47 -6.43 13.82
CA SER A 153 15.26 -7.20 14.80
C SER A 153 16.27 -6.33 15.56
N PHE A 154 16.69 -5.19 15.01
CA PHE A 154 17.53 -4.21 15.71
C PHE A 154 16.74 -3.29 16.63
N ASN A 155 15.47 -3.02 16.33
CA ASN A 155 14.65 -2.08 17.07
C ASN A 155 13.81 -2.75 18.17
N TYR A 156 13.42 -4.00 17.97
CA TYR A 156 12.56 -4.74 18.88
C TYR A 156 13.19 -6.08 19.24
N SER A 157 13.27 -6.36 20.55
CA SER A 157 13.69 -7.67 21.03
C SER A 157 12.59 -8.68 20.75
N VAL A 158 12.95 -9.81 20.15
CA VAL A 158 12.05 -10.94 19.89
C VAL A 158 11.36 -11.41 21.18
N TRP A 159 12.06 -11.31 22.32
CA TRP A 159 11.52 -11.70 23.62
C TRP A 159 10.40 -10.79 24.12
N ASP A 160 10.47 -9.49 23.84
CA ASP A 160 9.44 -8.56 24.27
C ASP A 160 8.18 -8.71 23.42
N LEU A 161 8.33 -9.03 22.13
CA LEU A 161 7.23 -9.42 21.25
C LEU A 161 6.48 -10.65 21.79
N PHE A 162 7.20 -11.69 22.23
CA PHE A 162 6.57 -12.88 22.79
C PHE A 162 5.86 -12.62 24.12
N LYS A 163 6.39 -11.70 24.95
CA LYS A 163 5.72 -11.29 26.20
C LYS A 163 4.42 -10.53 25.93
N GLU A 164 4.43 -9.59 24.99
CA GLU A 164 3.21 -8.87 24.58
C GLU A 164 2.19 -9.82 23.93
N LEU A 165 2.62 -10.69 23.02
CA LEU A 165 1.74 -11.69 22.45
C LEU A 165 1.15 -12.60 23.54
N GLY A 166 1.94 -12.99 24.53
CA GLY A 166 1.48 -13.76 25.69
C GLY A 166 0.43 -13.01 26.51
N SER A 167 0.64 -11.73 26.82
CA SER A 167 -0.31 -10.94 27.61
C SER A 167 -1.63 -10.72 26.87
N ILE A 168 -1.57 -10.43 25.56
CA ILE A 168 -2.76 -10.26 24.71
C ILE A 168 -3.49 -11.59 24.52
N THR A 169 -2.75 -12.71 24.41
CA THR A 169 -3.35 -14.06 24.30
C THR A 169 -4.12 -14.42 25.58
N ILE A 170 -3.64 -14.02 26.76
CA ILE A 170 -4.36 -14.23 28.02
C ILE A 170 -5.68 -13.43 28.04
N GLN A 171 -5.71 -12.23 27.45
CA GLN A 171 -6.89 -11.37 27.41
C GLN A 171 -7.93 -11.79 26.37
N HIS A 172 -7.51 -12.27 25.20
CA HIS A 172 -8.41 -12.52 24.05
C HIS A 172 -8.48 -13.99 23.59
N GLY A 173 -7.69 -14.87 24.19
CA GLY A 173 -7.70 -16.31 23.92
C GLY A 173 -7.38 -16.66 22.46
N ALA A 174 -8.08 -17.68 21.93
CA ALA A 174 -7.87 -18.20 20.58
C ALA A 174 -8.24 -17.21 19.45
N VAL A 175 -9.02 -16.17 19.75
CA VAL A 175 -9.47 -15.18 18.76
C VAL A 175 -8.28 -14.37 18.23
N LEU A 176 -7.29 -14.06 19.08
CA LEU A 176 -6.09 -13.34 18.66
C LEU A 176 -5.36 -14.05 17.52
N TRP A 177 -5.16 -15.37 17.67
CA TRP A 177 -4.46 -16.18 16.68
C TRP A 177 -5.21 -16.27 15.36
N LEU A 178 -6.54 -16.34 15.41
CA LEU A 178 -7.40 -16.27 14.23
C LEU A 178 -7.28 -14.93 13.51
N VAL A 179 -7.34 -13.82 14.24
CA VAL A 179 -7.20 -12.47 13.66
C VAL A 179 -5.81 -12.27 13.06
N LEU A 180 -4.75 -12.68 13.75
CA LEU A 180 -3.38 -12.60 13.25
C LEU A 180 -3.18 -13.44 11.98
N LEU A 181 -3.76 -14.65 11.94
CA LEU A 181 -3.68 -15.51 10.76
C LEU A 181 -4.43 -14.92 9.57
N LEU A 182 -5.65 -14.41 9.79
CA LEU A 182 -6.43 -13.74 8.74
C LEU A 182 -5.73 -12.49 8.22
N TYR A 183 -5.18 -11.68 9.12
CA TYR A 183 -4.38 -10.50 8.76
C TYR A 183 -3.16 -10.90 7.93
N PHE A 184 -2.40 -11.90 8.37
CA PHE A 184 -1.22 -12.38 7.66
C PHE A 184 -1.54 -12.89 6.25
N VAL A 185 -2.62 -13.67 6.11
CA VAL A 185 -3.07 -14.17 4.81
C VAL A 185 -3.51 -13.02 3.90
N ASN A 186 -4.28 -12.07 4.42
CA ASN A 186 -4.71 -10.90 3.65
C ASN A 186 -3.51 -10.08 3.16
N VAL A 187 -2.59 -9.72 4.05
CA VAL A 187 -1.37 -8.98 3.69
C VAL A 187 -0.58 -9.72 2.62
N ALA A 188 -0.40 -11.04 2.76
CA ALA A 188 0.33 -11.83 1.78
C ALA A 188 -0.36 -11.79 0.40
N ILE A 189 -1.68 -11.98 0.34
CA ILE A 189 -2.43 -11.95 -0.92
C ILE A 189 -2.40 -10.55 -1.54
N SER A 190 -2.66 -9.51 -0.74
CA SER A 190 -2.75 -8.13 -1.20
C SER A 190 -1.42 -7.65 -1.78
N TYR A 191 -0.32 -7.74 -1.03
CA TYR A 191 1.00 -7.34 -1.55
C TYR A 191 1.48 -8.23 -2.71
N GLY A 192 1.15 -9.52 -2.68
CA GLY A 192 1.45 -10.43 -3.78
C GLY A 192 0.70 -10.07 -5.07
N ALA A 193 -0.58 -9.77 -4.98
CA ALA A 193 -1.41 -9.36 -6.11
C ALA A 193 -0.94 -8.01 -6.67
N THR A 194 -0.59 -7.06 -5.81
CA THR A 194 -0.10 -5.74 -6.20
C THR A 194 1.22 -5.82 -6.93
N THR A 195 2.20 -6.52 -6.37
CA THR A 195 3.50 -6.70 -7.03
C THR A 195 3.39 -7.56 -8.29
N ALA A 196 2.47 -8.53 -8.33
CA ALA A 196 2.17 -9.28 -9.54
C ALA A 196 1.53 -8.42 -10.64
N SER A 197 0.69 -7.44 -10.28
CA SER A 197 0.03 -6.54 -11.23
C SER A 197 1.01 -5.75 -12.09
N TYR A 198 2.19 -5.43 -11.58
CA TYR A 198 3.26 -4.75 -12.31
C TYR A 198 3.81 -5.53 -13.52
N ASN A 199 3.48 -6.83 -13.64
CA ASN A 199 3.80 -7.61 -14.85
C ASN A 199 2.78 -7.41 -15.98
N PHE A 200 1.62 -6.83 -15.67
CA PHE A 200 0.49 -6.70 -16.60
C PHE A 200 0.14 -5.24 -16.91
N ILE A 201 0.35 -4.35 -15.94
CA ILE A 201 0.03 -2.91 -16.03
C ILE A 201 1.12 -2.07 -15.37
N ASP A 202 1.29 -0.83 -15.82
CA ASP A 202 2.25 0.10 -15.22
C ASP A 202 1.85 0.50 -13.79
N ALA A 203 2.84 0.88 -12.98
CA ALA A 203 2.63 1.26 -11.58
C ALA A 203 1.65 2.45 -11.40
N SER A 204 1.64 3.35 -12.37
CA SER A 204 0.69 4.46 -12.46
C SER A 204 -0.78 3.99 -12.47
N TYR A 205 -1.10 2.83 -13.06
CA TYR A 205 -2.47 2.30 -13.10
C TYR A 205 -2.82 1.44 -11.90
N THR A 206 -1.85 0.63 -11.44
CA THR A 206 -2.01 -0.16 -10.22
C THR A 206 -2.39 0.73 -9.05
N SER A 207 -1.68 1.84 -8.85
CA SER A 207 -1.96 2.78 -7.76
C SER A 207 -3.32 3.49 -7.86
N MET A 208 -3.83 3.72 -9.07
CA MET A 208 -5.18 4.28 -9.25
C MET A 208 -6.26 3.26 -8.95
N THR A 209 -6.02 1.99 -9.28
CA THR A 209 -6.93 0.90 -8.93
C THR A 209 -7.02 0.76 -7.40
N TYR A 210 -5.91 1.00 -6.70
CA TYR A 210 -5.89 1.07 -5.23
C TYR A 210 -6.82 2.13 -4.65
N VAL A 211 -7.02 3.24 -5.35
CA VAL A 211 -7.96 4.30 -4.93
C VAL A 211 -9.43 3.82 -4.95
N LEU A 212 -9.74 2.67 -5.57
CA LEU A 212 -11.07 2.04 -5.45
C LEU A 212 -11.30 1.39 -4.08
N GLU A 213 -10.25 1.10 -3.31
CA GLU A 213 -10.34 0.36 -2.06
C GLU A 213 -11.36 0.97 -1.08
N PRO A 214 -11.40 2.29 -0.80
CA PRO A 214 -12.41 2.89 0.07
C PRO A 214 -13.84 2.69 -0.45
N THR A 215 -14.02 2.69 -1.76
CA THR A 215 -15.33 2.56 -2.40
C THR A 215 -15.82 1.11 -2.32
N VAL A 216 -14.94 0.14 -2.56
CA VAL A 216 -15.24 -1.29 -2.40
C VAL A 216 -15.49 -1.61 -0.93
N ALA A 217 -14.68 -1.06 -0.02
CA ALA A 217 -14.84 -1.24 1.42
C ALA A 217 -16.18 -0.69 1.92
N ALA A 218 -16.57 0.52 1.50
CA ALA A 218 -17.87 1.11 1.86
C ALA A 218 -19.04 0.27 1.32
N THR A 219 -18.93 -0.23 0.09
CA THR A 219 -19.95 -1.11 -0.52
C THR A 219 -20.07 -2.44 0.24
N ALA A 220 -18.94 -3.07 0.57
CA ALA A 220 -18.91 -4.29 1.37
C ALA A 220 -19.45 -4.04 2.78
N GLY A 221 -19.13 -2.89 3.37
CA GLY A 221 -19.68 -2.37 4.64
C GLY A 221 -21.21 -2.35 4.63
N PHE A 222 -21.79 -1.76 3.59
CA PHE A 222 -23.24 -1.72 3.38
C PHE A 222 -23.85 -3.12 3.23
N LEU A 223 -23.27 -3.99 2.39
CA LEU A 223 -23.84 -5.31 2.08
C LEU A 223 -23.71 -6.31 3.22
N LEU A 224 -22.55 -6.37 3.88
CA LEU A 224 -22.24 -7.38 4.89
C LEU A 224 -22.66 -6.95 6.30
N TYR A 225 -22.62 -5.65 6.59
CA TYR A 225 -22.84 -5.11 7.94
C TYR A 225 -24.06 -4.20 8.05
N ALA A 226 -24.85 -4.06 6.97
CA ALA A 226 -26.04 -3.20 6.91
C ALA A 226 -25.77 -1.76 7.38
N GLN A 227 -24.54 -1.27 7.17
CA GLN A 227 -24.16 0.10 7.54
C GLN A 227 -24.93 1.11 6.70
N ARG A 228 -25.31 2.25 7.29
CA ARG A 228 -25.95 3.33 6.54
C ARG A 228 -24.89 4.10 5.77
N LEU A 229 -24.99 4.09 4.44
CA LEU A 229 -24.21 4.97 3.58
C LEU A 229 -24.82 6.36 3.58
N SER A 230 -24.01 7.39 3.82
CA SER A 230 -24.48 8.77 3.69
C SER A 230 -24.60 9.18 2.22
N ALA A 231 -25.39 10.21 1.95
CA ALA A 231 -25.48 10.79 0.61
C ALA A 231 -24.11 11.30 0.12
N VAL A 232 -23.26 11.81 1.04
CA VAL A 232 -21.92 12.33 0.72
C VAL A 232 -21.00 11.18 0.31
N GLN A 233 -21.04 10.05 1.03
CA GLN A 233 -20.27 8.86 0.67
C GLN A 233 -20.64 8.36 -0.72
N ILE A 234 -21.93 8.25 -1.03
CA ILE A 234 -22.40 7.79 -2.35
C ILE A 234 -21.89 8.70 -3.47
N ILE A 235 -21.97 10.02 -3.28
CA ILE A 235 -21.43 11.00 -4.24
C ILE A 235 -19.92 10.81 -4.41
N GLY A 236 -19.19 10.65 -3.31
CA GLY A 236 -17.76 10.37 -3.31
C GLY A 236 -17.39 9.12 -4.10
N MET A 237 -18.14 8.04 -3.91
CA MET A 237 -17.97 6.76 -4.60
C MET A 237 -18.19 6.91 -6.11
N VAL A 238 -19.22 7.65 -6.52
CA VAL A 238 -19.50 7.90 -7.95
C VAL A 238 -18.37 8.72 -8.57
N ILE A 239 -17.88 9.76 -7.89
CA ILE A 239 -16.79 10.62 -8.38
C ILE A 239 -15.49 9.82 -8.53
N SER A 240 -15.10 9.05 -7.50
CA SER A 240 -13.85 8.28 -7.49
C SER A 240 -13.84 7.22 -8.60
N VAL A 241 -14.92 6.44 -8.72
CA VAL A 241 -15.05 5.39 -9.74
C VAL A 241 -15.07 5.99 -11.13
N SER A 242 -15.83 7.08 -11.34
CA SER A 242 -15.92 7.73 -12.66
C SER A 242 -14.57 8.26 -13.12
N ALA A 243 -13.78 8.86 -12.22
CA ALA A 243 -12.45 9.35 -12.52
C ALA A 243 -11.49 8.23 -12.95
N ILE A 244 -11.56 7.08 -12.27
CA ILE A 244 -10.71 5.92 -12.55
C ILE A 244 -11.10 5.25 -13.87
N VAL A 245 -12.40 5.06 -14.11
CA VAL A 245 -12.91 4.49 -15.36
C VAL A 245 -12.56 5.39 -16.55
N TYR A 246 -12.75 6.71 -16.40
CA TYR A 246 -12.40 7.67 -17.44
C TYR A 246 -10.90 7.67 -17.76
N MET A 247 -10.06 7.54 -16.74
CA MET A 247 -8.60 7.47 -16.92
C MET A 247 -8.17 6.20 -17.64
N GLN A 248 -8.72 5.04 -17.26
CA GLN A 248 -8.47 3.78 -17.95
C GLN A 248 -8.96 3.82 -19.41
N TYR A 249 -10.11 4.47 -19.67
CA TYR A 249 -10.65 4.62 -21.02
C TYR A 249 -9.76 5.49 -21.92
N ILE A 250 -9.23 6.61 -21.39
CA ILE A 250 -8.31 7.47 -22.16
C ILE A 250 -7.07 6.68 -22.58
N GLU A 251 -6.55 5.82 -21.71
CA GLU A 251 -5.35 5.06 -22.02
C GLU A 251 -5.58 4.01 -23.10
N SER A 252 -6.68 3.24 -22.99
CA SER A 252 -7.05 2.27 -24.02
C SER A 252 -7.16 2.89 -25.41
N LYS A 253 -7.45 4.19 -25.50
CA LYS A 253 -7.48 4.97 -26.75
C LYS A 253 -6.15 5.62 -27.13
N GLY A 254 -5.21 5.79 -26.21
CA GLY A 254 -3.89 6.38 -26.44
C GLY A 254 -2.83 5.38 -26.90
N GLU A 255 -3.09 4.08 -26.74
CA GLU A 255 -2.25 2.97 -27.20
C GLU A 255 -2.61 2.44 -28.60
N GLY A 256 -3.60 3.05 -29.28
CA GLY A 256 -3.98 2.78 -30.67
C GLY A 256 -3.53 3.88 -31.63
#